data_AF-A0A7J6TIF1-F1
#
_entry.id   AF-A0A7J6TIF1-F1
#
_cell.length_a   1.000
_cell.length_b   1.000
_cell.length_c   1.000
_cell.angle_alpha   90.00
_cell.angle_beta   90.00
_cell.angle_gamma   90.00
#
_symmetry.space_group_name_H-M   'P 1'
#
loop_
_entity.id
_entity.type
_entity.pdbx_description
1 polymer ?
#
loop_
_entity_poly.entity_id
_entity_poly.type
_entity_poly.pdbx_seq_one_letter_code
_entity_poly.pdbx_strand_id
1 'polypeptide(L)'
;MGAEKSEESTEEGQIPEIADDAVFLSSETVDTPVVQGYDFNNGVDFNAMMNQMMYTGFQATNLGLAFKQIDAMLDWSLNDEPVADDEEDEFRSEESRLSVRTKVWLSYTSNIISSGCREQIRYIAEHHMAQVFITTAGGIEEDFIKCLSDFHLGDFALDGKTLRRRGLNRTGNLIVPNDNYCKFEEWFEPIIDKMHDEQEQDGVIWTPSKMIHRFGKEINDPRSVYYWCYKNNIP
;
A
#
# COMPACT_ATOMS: atom_id res chain seq x y z
N MET A 1 -47.60 35.13 -69.09
CA MET A 1 -46.66 35.41 -67.99
C MET A 1 -46.43 34.10 -67.26
N GLY A 2 -45.42 33.34 -67.68
CA GLY A 2 -45.01 32.11 -67.03
C GLY A 2 -44.08 32.46 -65.86
N ALA A 3 -44.41 31.95 -64.67
CA ALA A 3 -43.53 32.03 -63.52
C ALA A 3 -42.63 30.79 -63.54
N GLU A 4 -41.36 30.97 -63.87
CA GLU A 4 -40.31 29.97 -63.67
C GLU A 4 -40.18 29.72 -62.16
N LYS A 5 -40.44 28.48 -61.74
CA LYS A 5 -39.96 27.97 -60.46
C LYS A 5 -38.47 27.68 -60.64
N SER A 6 -37.62 28.50 -60.02
CA SER A 6 -36.22 28.13 -59.79
C SER A 6 -36.20 27.01 -58.75
N GLU A 7 -35.87 25.79 -59.18
CA GLU A 7 -35.48 24.71 -58.28
C GLU A 7 -34.14 25.10 -57.64
N GLU A 8 -34.18 25.56 -56.39
CA GLU A 8 -33.00 25.56 -55.52
C GLU A 8 -32.67 24.09 -55.23
N SER A 9 -31.67 23.57 -55.95
CA SER A 9 -30.98 22.35 -55.58
C SER A 9 -30.28 22.59 -54.24
N THR A 10 -30.91 22.16 -53.15
CA THR A 10 -30.22 21.97 -51.89
C THR A 10 -29.16 20.89 -52.15
N GLU A 11 -27.87 21.26 -52.06
CA GLU A 11 -26.76 20.31 -52.00
C GLU A 11 -26.88 19.51 -50.69
N GLU A 12 -27.83 18.57 -50.65
CA GLU A 12 -27.86 17.53 -49.63
C GLU A 12 -26.68 16.59 -49.88
N GLY A 13 -25.58 16.80 -49.14
CA GLY A 13 -24.51 15.81 -49.06
C GLY A 13 -23.09 16.32 -48.89
N GLN A 14 -22.80 17.62 -48.97
CA GLN A 14 -21.46 18.12 -48.70
C GLN A 14 -21.26 18.40 -47.21
N ILE A 15 -20.36 17.63 -46.58
CA ILE A 15 -19.88 17.89 -45.23
C ILE A 15 -19.18 19.26 -45.25
N PRO A 16 -19.48 20.17 -44.31
CA PRO A 16 -18.78 21.45 -44.23
C PRO A 16 -17.27 21.23 -44.12
N GLU A 17 -16.48 21.93 -44.92
CA GLU A 17 -15.01 21.82 -44.97
C GLU A 17 -14.37 21.91 -43.57
N ILE A 18 -14.90 22.80 -42.72
CA ILE A 18 -14.47 22.95 -41.33
C ILE A 18 -14.68 21.70 -40.47
N ALA A 19 -15.72 20.91 -40.75
CA ALA A 19 -15.99 19.65 -40.06
C ALA A 19 -15.13 18.52 -40.62
N ASP A 20 -14.82 18.54 -41.92
CA ASP A 20 -13.93 17.60 -42.58
C ASP A 20 -12.50 17.75 -42.05
N ASP A 21 -11.97 18.98 -42.07
CA ASP A 21 -10.63 19.30 -41.58
C ASP A 21 -10.46 19.01 -40.08
N ALA A 22 -11.51 19.25 -39.27
CA ALA A 22 -11.46 19.02 -37.83
C ALA A 22 -11.48 17.52 -37.46
N VAL A 23 -12.12 16.67 -38.25
CA VAL A 23 -12.31 15.24 -37.94
C VAL A 23 -11.25 14.37 -38.62
N PHE A 24 -10.82 14.71 -39.84
CA PHE A 24 -9.90 13.91 -40.65
C PHE A 24 -8.46 14.41 -40.63
N LEU A 25 -8.07 15.09 -39.55
CA LEU A 25 -6.70 15.50 -39.34
C LEU A 25 -5.76 14.28 -39.34
N SER A 26 -4.70 14.34 -40.15
CA SER A 26 -3.67 13.30 -40.17
C SER A 26 -2.87 13.30 -38.87
N SER A 27 -2.69 12.14 -38.26
CA SER A 27 -1.89 11.97 -37.05
C SER A 27 -0.42 11.72 -37.37
N GLU A 28 0.45 12.10 -36.44
CA GLU A 28 1.85 11.64 -36.41
C GLU A 28 1.93 10.15 -36.00
N THR A 29 3.10 9.55 -36.20
CA THR A 29 3.38 8.18 -35.74
C THR A 29 3.57 8.16 -34.22
N VAL A 30 2.95 7.19 -33.55
CA VAL A 30 3.08 6.98 -32.10
C VAL A 30 3.96 5.76 -31.83
N ASP A 31 5.03 5.94 -31.06
CA ASP A 31 6.03 4.89 -30.72
C ASP A 31 5.92 4.40 -29.26
N THR A 32 4.70 4.36 -28.73
CA THR A 32 4.44 3.87 -27.37
C THR A 32 3.82 2.47 -27.42
N PRO A 33 3.91 1.69 -26.31
CA PRO A 33 3.30 0.38 -26.27
C PRO A 33 1.81 0.40 -26.61
N VAL A 34 1.38 -0.57 -27.42
CA VAL A 34 -0.03 -0.72 -27.80
C VAL A 34 -0.84 -1.21 -26.61
N VAL A 35 -2.03 -0.63 -26.42
CA VAL A 35 -2.98 -1.08 -25.40
C VAL A 35 -3.48 -2.47 -25.76
N GLN A 36 -3.27 -3.42 -24.85
CA GLN A 36 -3.71 -4.80 -25.00
C GLN A 36 -4.02 -5.43 -23.64
N GLY A 37 -5.21 -5.97 -23.47
CA GLY A 37 -5.60 -6.75 -22.29
C GLY A 37 -5.17 -8.22 -22.38
N TYR A 38 -5.30 -8.95 -21.27
CA TYR A 38 -5.00 -10.38 -21.24
C TYR A 38 -6.07 -11.18 -22.01
N ASP A 39 -5.63 -12.03 -22.94
CA ASP A 39 -6.53 -12.89 -23.71
C ASP A 39 -6.75 -14.24 -23.00
N PHE A 40 -7.96 -14.44 -22.48
CA PHE A 40 -8.37 -15.65 -21.77
C PHE A 40 -8.50 -16.90 -22.66
N ASN A 41 -8.41 -16.78 -23.99
CA ASN A 41 -8.23 -17.96 -24.85
C ASN A 41 -6.91 -18.69 -24.55
N ASN A 42 -5.95 -18.02 -23.90
CA ASN A 42 -4.69 -18.62 -23.41
C ASN A 42 -4.86 -19.37 -22.06
N GLY A 43 -6.08 -19.44 -21.50
CA GLY A 43 -6.36 -20.06 -20.21
C GLY A 43 -6.42 -19.07 -19.05
N VAL A 44 -6.38 -19.60 -17.83
CA VAL A 44 -6.39 -18.80 -16.59
C VAL A 44 -5.00 -18.82 -15.97
N ASP A 45 -4.18 -17.84 -16.38
CA ASP A 45 -2.86 -17.57 -15.79
C ASP A 45 -2.87 -16.21 -15.09
N PHE A 46 -2.86 -16.24 -13.76
CA PHE A 46 -2.88 -15.03 -12.95
C PHE A 46 -1.60 -14.19 -13.07
N ASN A 47 -0.43 -14.82 -13.24
CA ASN A 47 0.82 -14.07 -13.38
C ASN A 47 0.83 -13.32 -14.71
N ALA A 48 0.45 -14.00 -15.80
CA ALA A 48 0.34 -13.37 -17.11
C ALA A 48 -0.73 -12.25 -17.10
N MET A 49 -1.86 -12.48 -16.43
CA MET A 49 -2.91 -11.47 -16.26
C MET A 49 -2.41 -10.23 -15.50
N MET A 50 -1.70 -10.40 -14.38
CA MET A 50 -1.14 -9.28 -13.61
C MET A 50 -0.07 -8.53 -14.40
N ASN A 51 0.82 -9.23 -15.11
CA ASN A 51 1.83 -8.61 -15.98
C ASN A 51 1.20 -7.77 -17.09
N GLN A 52 0.06 -8.21 -17.63
CA GLN A 52 -0.65 -7.50 -18.70
C GLN A 52 -1.32 -6.19 -18.22
N MET A 53 -1.45 -5.97 -16.91
CA MET A 53 -1.99 -4.71 -16.38
C MET A 53 -1.21 -3.48 -16.86
N MET A 54 0.11 -3.61 -17.06
CA MET A 54 0.97 -2.56 -17.62
C MET A 54 0.44 -1.99 -18.96
N TYR A 55 -0.14 -2.84 -19.80
CA TYR A 55 -0.62 -2.49 -21.14
C TYR A 55 -2.16 -2.39 -21.21
N THR A 56 -2.86 -2.48 -20.08
CA THR A 56 -4.34 -2.48 -20.04
C THR A 56 -4.92 -1.05 -20.02
N GLY A 57 -4.20 -0.07 -19.46
CA GLY A 57 -4.64 1.33 -19.37
C GLY A 57 -5.20 1.72 -18.00
N PHE A 58 -5.35 3.03 -17.77
CA PHE A 58 -5.86 3.63 -16.54
C PHE A 58 -5.12 3.16 -15.27
N GLN A 59 -5.84 2.77 -14.21
CA GLN A 59 -5.21 2.34 -12.95
C GLN A 59 -4.50 0.98 -13.07
N ALA A 60 -4.84 0.15 -14.06
CA ALA A 60 -4.11 -1.09 -14.29
C ALA A 60 -2.65 -0.81 -14.70
N THR A 61 -2.43 0.18 -15.56
CA THR A 61 -1.07 0.60 -15.92
C THR A 61 -0.31 1.16 -14.72
N ASN A 62 -0.97 1.95 -13.86
CA ASN A 62 -0.34 2.42 -12.61
C ASN A 62 0.07 1.27 -11.69
N LEU A 63 -0.75 0.21 -11.60
CA LEU A 63 -0.42 -0.98 -10.82
C LEU A 63 0.76 -1.76 -11.42
N GLY A 64 0.80 -1.93 -12.75
CA GLY A 64 1.94 -2.54 -13.44
C GLY A 64 3.24 -1.73 -13.28
N LEU A 65 3.16 -0.41 -13.31
CA LEU A 65 4.29 0.48 -13.01
C LEU A 65 4.76 0.33 -11.55
N ALA A 66 3.84 0.19 -10.60
CA ALA A 66 4.18 -0.01 -9.21
C ALA A 66 4.94 -1.34 -8.98
N PHE A 67 4.57 -2.43 -9.66
CA PHE A 67 5.32 -3.69 -9.60
C PHE A 67 6.75 -3.51 -10.09
N LYS A 68 6.95 -2.89 -11.26
CA LYS A 68 8.30 -2.61 -11.78
C LYS A 68 9.12 -1.76 -10.83
N GLN A 69 8.48 -0.79 -10.16
CA GLN A 69 9.18 0.09 -9.23
C GLN A 69 9.60 -0.66 -7.95
N ILE A 70 8.77 -1.58 -7.47
CA ILE A 70 9.12 -2.45 -6.32
C ILE A 70 10.25 -3.40 -6.71
N ASP A 71 10.18 -4.04 -7.88
CA ASP A 71 11.26 -4.90 -8.38
C ASP A 71 12.58 -4.13 -8.48
N ALA A 72 12.53 -2.89 -9.01
CA ALA A 72 13.70 -2.02 -9.06
C ALA A 72 14.28 -1.70 -7.67
N MET A 73 13.43 -1.48 -6.65
CA MET A 73 13.89 -1.29 -5.27
C MET A 73 14.53 -2.57 -4.69
N LEU A 74 13.98 -3.73 -5.04
CA LEU A 74 14.47 -5.01 -4.55
C LEU A 74 15.78 -5.42 -5.21
N ASP A 75 15.96 -5.09 -6.50
CA ASP A 75 17.11 -5.48 -7.31
C ASP A 75 18.29 -4.51 -7.20
N TRP A 76 18.02 -3.22 -6.93
CA TRP A 76 19.06 -2.18 -6.87
C TRP A 76 20.12 -2.43 -5.79
N SER A 77 21.35 -2.12 -6.16
CA SER A 77 22.49 -1.92 -5.27
C SER A 77 23.28 -0.69 -5.65
N LEU A 78 24.13 -0.22 -4.74
CA LEU A 78 25.06 0.88 -5.06
C LEU A 78 25.97 0.56 -6.26
N ASN A 79 26.20 -0.73 -6.56
CA ASN A 79 27.00 -1.15 -7.71
C ASN A 79 26.38 -0.76 -9.06
N ASP A 80 25.07 -0.51 -9.11
CA ASP A 80 24.38 -0.05 -10.31
C ASP A 80 24.64 1.43 -10.62
N GLU A 81 25.14 2.18 -9.63
CA GLU A 81 25.51 3.58 -9.76
C GLU A 81 26.99 3.74 -10.15
N PRO A 82 27.35 4.75 -10.97
CA PRO A 82 28.74 5.08 -11.23
C PRO A 82 29.46 5.46 -9.93
N VAL A 83 30.74 5.09 -9.82
CA VAL A 83 31.58 5.49 -8.69
C VAL A 83 31.91 6.97 -8.82
N ALA A 84 31.48 7.78 -7.85
CA ALA A 84 31.79 9.20 -7.82
C ALA A 84 33.26 9.46 -7.46
N ASP A 85 33.80 10.60 -7.90
CA ASP A 85 35.18 10.98 -7.60
C ASP A 85 35.41 11.18 -6.09
N ASP A 86 34.39 11.61 -5.36
CA ASP A 86 34.38 11.85 -3.91
C ASP A 86 33.82 10.69 -3.08
N GLU A 87 33.57 9.52 -3.69
CA GLU A 87 33.11 8.32 -2.99
C GLU A 87 34.07 7.91 -1.87
N GLU A 88 33.52 7.54 -0.71
CA GLU A 88 34.32 7.06 0.42
C GLU A 88 35.00 5.73 0.08
N ASP A 89 36.25 5.54 0.52
CA ASP A 89 37.04 4.35 0.17
C ASP A 89 36.34 3.02 0.53
N GLU A 90 35.50 3.02 1.56
CA GLU A 90 34.73 1.85 1.96
C GLU A 90 33.64 1.44 0.96
N PHE A 91 33.18 2.33 0.07
CA PHE A 91 32.16 2.08 -0.96
C PHE A 91 32.72 2.04 -2.38
N ARG A 92 34.05 1.90 -2.54
CA ARG A 92 34.69 1.84 -3.86
C ARG A 92 34.87 0.43 -4.41
N SER A 93 34.91 -0.60 -3.55
CA SER A 93 35.09 -1.98 -4.03
C SER A 93 33.76 -2.53 -4.53
N GLU A 94 33.81 -3.41 -5.54
CA GLU A 94 32.61 -4.07 -6.06
C GLU A 94 31.86 -4.85 -4.96
N GLU A 95 32.60 -5.55 -4.09
CA GLU A 95 32.03 -6.30 -2.96
C GLU A 95 31.26 -5.39 -1.99
N SER A 96 31.81 -4.23 -1.61
CA SER A 96 31.12 -3.34 -0.68
C SER A 96 29.91 -2.67 -1.32
N ARG A 97 30.00 -2.28 -2.60
CA ARG A 97 28.87 -1.70 -3.34
C ARG A 97 27.70 -2.67 -3.50
N LEU A 98 27.98 -3.96 -3.76
CA LEU A 98 26.95 -5.00 -3.83
C LEU A 98 26.26 -5.23 -2.49
N SER A 99 26.96 -4.98 -1.37
CA SER A 99 26.40 -5.12 -0.02
C SER A 99 25.43 -3.99 0.35
N VAL A 100 25.52 -2.83 -0.31
CA VAL A 100 24.62 -1.69 -0.10
C VAL A 100 23.38 -1.87 -0.97
N ARG A 101 22.27 -2.22 -0.32
CA ARG A 101 20.94 -2.39 -0.94
C ARG A 101 20.01 -1.24 -0.59
N THR A 102 18.90 -1.11 -1.31
CA THR A 102 17.88 -0.10 -1.01
C THR A 102 17.34 -0.25 0.42
N LYS A 103 17.28 0.85 1.17
CA LYS A 103 16.60 0.91 2.45
C LYS A 103 15.11 1.18 2.22
N VAL A 104 14.28 0.18 2.44
CA VAL A 104 12.83 0.26 2.19
C VAL A 104 12.12 0.77 3.45
N TRP A 105 11.37 1.86 3.27
CA TRP A 105 10.50 2.45 4.27
C TRP A 105 9.06 2.10 3.93
N LEU A 106 8.40 1.33 4.78
CA LEU A 106 7.02 0.94 4.59
C LEU A 106 6.11 1.78 5.49
N SER A 107 5.16 2.48 4.87
CA SER A 107 4.15 3.25 5.60
C SER A 107 2.75 2.78 5.28
N TYR A 108 1.89 2.76 6.29
CA TYR A 108 0.49 2.37 6.15
C TYR A 108 -0.37 3.04 7.22
N THR A 109 -1.63 3.30 6.88
CA THR A 109 -2.63 3.84 7.81
C THR A 109 -3.23 2.73 8.68
N SER A 110 -3.84 3.10 9.81
CA SER A 110 -4.41 2.13 10.77
C SER A 110 -5.40 1.15 10.16
N ASN A 111 -6.24 1.60 9.22
CA ASN A 111 -7.24 0.74 8.57
C ASN A 111 -6.64 -0.43 7.76
N ILE A 112 -5.36 -0.36 7.39
CA ILE A 112 -4.63 -1.48 6.77
C ILE A 112 -4.39 -2.60 7.79
N ILE A 113 -4.12 -2.24 9.05
CA ILE A 113 -4.01 -3.22 10.15
C ILE A 113 -5.40 -3.68 10.61
N SER A 114 -6.43 -2.84 10.57
CA SER A 114 -7.82 -3.27 10.82
C SER A 114 -8.26 -4.36 9.84
N SER A 115 -7.84 -4.25 8.58
CA SER A 115 -8.21 -5.19 7.52
C SER A 115 -7.36 -6.47 7.55
N GLY A 116 -7.61 -7.37 6.59
CA GLY A 116 -6.77 -8.54 6.37
C GLY A 116 -5.43 -8.22 5.67
N CYS A 117 -5.16 -6.95 5.35
CA CYS A 117 -3.85 -6.53 4.83
C CYS A 117 -2.74 -6.69 5.89
N ARG A 118 -3.12 -6.72 7.18
CA ARG A 118 -2.22 -6.97 8.31
C ARG A 118 -1.34 -8.20 8.08
N GLU A 119 -1.90 -9.30 7.59
CA GLU A 119 -1.16 -10.53 7.42
C GLU A 119 -0.08 -10.42 6.34
N GLN A 120 -0.24 -9.58 5.31
CA GLN A 120 0.81 -9.27 4.34
C GLN A 120 1.88 -8.36 4.94
N ILE A 121 1.49 -7.35 5.73
CA ILE A 121 2.44 -6.47 6.43
C ILE A 121 3.30 -7.28 7.42
N ARG A 122 2.68 -8.23 8.14
CA ARG A 122 3.37 -9.15 9.05
C ARG A 122 4.37 -10.03 8.31
N TYR A 123 4.01 -10.54 7.13
CA TYR A 123 4.93 -11.30 6.27
C TYR A 123 6.17 -10.47 5.88
N ILE A 124 5.96 -9.20 5.47
CA ILE A 124 7.08 -8.29 5.14
C ILE A 124 8.00 -8.08 6.34
N ALA A 125 7.44 -7.89 7.55
CA ALA A 125 8.22 -7.73 8.78
C ALA A 125 8.96 -9.02 9.18
N GLU A 126 8.29 -10.17 9.11
CA GLU A 126 8.83 -11.50 9.43
C GLU A 126 10.05 -11.87 8.58
N HIS A 127 9.99 -11.56 7.29
CA HIS A 127 11.06 -11.87 6.33
C HIS A 127 12.02 -10.72 6.08
N HIS A 128 12.00 -9.68 6.93
CA HIS A 128 12.91 -8.53 6.86
C HIS A 128 12.96 -7.85 5.48
N MET A 129 11.80 -7.76 4.81
CA MET A 129 11.67 -7.19 3.47
C MET A 129 11.61 -5.65 3.48
N ALA A 130 11.38 -5.04 4.63
CA ALA A 130 11.47 -3.59 4.83
C ALA A 130 12.25 -3.26 6.11
N GLN A 131 12.97 -2.14 6.11
CA GLN A 131 13.90 -1.77 7.18
C GLN A 131 13.33 -0.71 8.14
N VAL A 132 12.24 -0.03 7.77
CA VAL A 132 11.60 0.96 8.65
C VAL A 132 10.08 0.90 8.45
N PHE A 133 9.34 0.90 9.54
CA PHE A 133 7.87 0.89 9.52
C PHE A 133 7.32 2.20 10.10
N ILE A 134 6.40 2.84 9.39
CA ILE A 134 5.74 4.07 9.83
C ILE A 134 4.22 3.87 9.79
N THR A 135 3.57 4.03 10.94
CA THR A 135 2.11 3.99 11.02
C THR A 135 1.57 4.91 12.11
N THR A 136 0.25 4.99 12.20
CA THR A 136 -0.46 5.73 13.24
C THR A 136 -0.75 4.84 14.46
N ALA A 137 -1.16 5.43 15.58
CA ALA A 137 -1.47 4.67 16.81
C ALA A 137 -2.46 3.51 16.58
N GLY A 138 -3.50 3.71 15.77
CA GLY A 138 -4.43 2.64 15.40
C GLY A 138 -3.78 1.46 14.67
N GLY A 139 -2.73 1.71 13.88
CA GLY A 139 -1.95 0.64 13.25
C GLY A 139 -1.16 -0.18 14.27
N ILE A 140 -0.71 0.46 15.35
CA ILE A 140 -0.03 -0.20 16.46
C ILE A 140 -0.99 -1.03 17.31
N GLU A 141 -2.00 -0.40 17.89
CA GLU A 141 -2.87 -1.03 18.89
C GLU A 141 -3.69 -2.18 18.31
N GLU A 142 -4.19 -2.04 17.07
CA GLU A 142 -5.06 -3.06 16.48
C GLU A 142 -4.32 -4.35 16.12
N ASP A 143 -3.01 -4.29 15.87
CA ASP A 143 -2.19 -5.50 15.69
C ASP A 143 -2.13 -6.30 17.00
N PHE A 144 -1.92 -5.64 18.13
CA PHE A 144 -1.90 -6.28 19.45
C PHE A 144 -3.29 -6.77 19.85
N ILE A 145 -4.34 -5.96 19.64
CA ILE A 145 -5.72 -6.36 19.92
C ILE A 145 -6.06 -7.64 19.14
N LYS A 146 -5.63 -7.77 17.89
CA LYS A 146 -5.87 -8.97 17.06
C LYS A 146 -5.13 -10.23 17.53
N CYS A 147 -4.16 -10.11 18.42
CA CYS A 147 -3.59 -11.27 19.12
C CYS A 147 -4.48 -11.73 20.28
N LEU A 148 -5.28 -10.82 20.85
CA LEU A 148 -6.13 -11.06 22.02
C LEU A 148 -7.58 -11.42 21.64
N SER A 149 -8.11 -10.87 20.54
CA SER A 149 -9.50 -11.06 20.09
C SER A 149 -9.69 -10.72 18.61
N ASP A 150 -10.79 -11.20 18.03
CA ASP A 150 -11.04 -11.09 16.60
C ASP A 150 -11.73 -9.78 16.19
N PHE A 151 -11.51 -9.40 14.93
CA PHE A 151 -12.31 -8.40 14.22
C PHE A 151 -13.26 -9.12 13.27
N HIS A 152 -14.47 -8.59 13.09
CA HIS A 152 -15.50 -9.26 12.30
C HIS A 152 -15.93 -8.44 11.09
N LEU A 153 -16.39 -9.12 10.04
CA LEU A 153 -17.04 -8.46 8.90
C LEU A 153 -18.42 -7.91 9.31
N GLY A 154 -18.74 -6.74 8.80
CA GLY A 154 -20.01 -6.05 8.92
C GLY A 154 -20.32 -5.29 7.63
N ASP A 155 -20.95 -4.12 7.77
CA ASP A 155 -21.39 -3.30 6.63
C ASP A 155 -21.21 -1.80 6.95
N PHE A 156 -20.83 -1.01 5.95
CA PHE A 156 -20.69 0.44 6.05
C PHE A 156 -21.98 1.13 6.50
N ALA A 157 -23.14 0.60 6.10
CA ALA A 157 -24.46 1.17 6.35
C ALA A 157 -25.03 0.85 7.75
N LEU A 158 -24.31 0.10 8.61
CA LEU A 158 -24.78 -0.20 9.96
C LEU A 158 -24.95 1.08 10.80
N ASP A 159 -26.16 1.22 11.37
CA ASP A 159 -26.57 2.36 12.19
C ASP A 159 -25.71 2.50 13.46
N GLY A 160 -25.03 3.64 13.57
CA GLY A 160 -24.12 3.92 14.68
C GLY A 160 -24.80 3.95 16.05
N LYS A 161 -26.06 4.40 16.13
CA LYS A 161 -26.81 4.44 17.40
C LYS A 161 -27.09 3.03 17.93
N THR A 162 -27.46 2.12 17.05
CA THR A 162 -27.70 0.72 17.39
C THR A 162 -26.40 -0.01 17.74
N LEU A 163 -25.33 0.22 16.99
CA LEU A 163 -24.01 -0.33 17.29
C LEU A 163 -23.50 0.11 18.67
N ARG A 164 -23.60 1.42 18.97
CA ARG A 164 -23.17 1.97 20.27
C ARG A 164 -23.93 1.35 21.44
N ARG A 165 -25.25 1.18 21.31
CA ARG A 165 -26.09 0.52 22.34
C ARG A 165 -25.70 -0.93 22.60
N ARG A 166 -25.05 -1.58 21.64
CA ARG A 166 -24.59 -2.97 21.73
C ARG A 166 -23.11 -3.09 22.09
N GLY A 167 -22.40 -1.98 22.30
CA GLY A 167 -20.96 -2.00 22.57
C GLY A 167 -20.14 -2.49 21.37
N LEU A 168 -20.57 -2.16 20.15
CA LEU A 168 -19.87 -2.51 18.92
C LEU A 168 -19.28 -1.25 18.28
N ASN A 169 -17.99 -1.26 18.00
CA ASN A 169 -17.29 -0.21 17.27
C ASN A 169 -17.20 -0.59 15.78
N ARG A 170 -17.30 0.39 14.88
CA ARG A 170 -17.28 0.16 13.42
C ARG A 170 -16.11 0.88 12.76
N THR A 171 -15.33 0.14 11.98
CA THR A 171 -14.23 0.64 11.14
C THR A 171 -14.50 0.27 9.70
N GLY A 172 -15.10 1.17 8.92
CA GLY A 172 -15.58 0.85 7.57
C GLY A 172 -16.69 -0.20 7.59
N ASN A 173 -16.46 -1.35 6.95
CA ASN A 173 -17.30 -2.55 7.02
C ASN A 173 -16.78 -3.60 8.03
N LEU A 174 -15.96 -3.21 8.99
CA LEU A 174 -15.49 -4.09 10.07
C LEU A 174 -16.16 -3.74 11.40
N ILE A 175 -16.32 -4.74 12.26
CA ILE A 175 -16.88 -4.62 13.60
C ILE A 175 -15.86 -5.10 14.63
N VAL A 176 -15.64 -4.25 15.63
CA VAL A 176 -14.74 -4.50 16.76
C VAL A 176 -15.56 -4.43 18.05
N PRO A 177 -15.84 -5.56 18.71
CA PRO A 177 -16.51 -5.56 20.00
C PRO A 177 -15.74 -4.75 21.03
N ASN A 178 -16.42 -4.01 21.90
CA ASN A 178 -15.75 -3.20 22.93
C ASN A 178 -14.93 -4.06 23.91
N ASP A 179 -15.33 -5.31 24.12
CA ASP A 179 -14.61 -6.32 24.92
C ASP A 179 -13.15 -6.50 24.46
N ASN A 180 -12.87 -6.31 23.17
CA ASN A 180 -11.51 -6.35 22.63
C ASN A 180 -10.61 -5.27 23.27
N TYR A 181 -11.14 -4.08 23.51
CA TYR A 181 -10.41 -2.98 24.15
C TYR A 181 -10.25 -3.21 25.65
N CYS A 182 -11.22 -3.85 26.31
CA CYS A 182 -11.09 -4.26 27.70
C CYS A 182 -9.95 -5.27 27.89
N LYS A 183 -9.85 -6.29 27.03
CA LYS A 183 -8.74 -7.24 27.04
C LYS A 183 -7.40 -6.58 26.73
N PHE A 184 -7.40 -5.58 25.85
CA PHE A 184 -6.20 -4.82 25.55
C PHE A 184 -5.72 -4.02 26.76
N GLU A 185 -6.62 -3.36 27.48
CA GLU A 185 -6.32 -2.65 28.72
C GLU A 185 -5.72 -3.61 29.77
N GLU A 186 -6.34 -4.76 30.00
CA GLU A 186 -5.85 -5.80 30.93
C GLU A 186 -4.44 -6.30 30.58
N TRP A 187 -4.10 -6.39 29.29
CA TRP A 187 -2.75 -6.76 28.82
C TRP A 187 -1.76 -5.59 28.91
N PHE A 188 -2.20 -4.38 28.59
CA PHE A 188 -1.37 -3.19 28.43
C PHE A 188 -0.97 -2.55 29.75
N GLU A 189 -1.90 -2.46 30.71
CA GLU A 189 -1.71 -1.77 31.99
C GLU A 189 -0.49 -2.29 32.78
N PRO A 190 -0.30 -3.62 32.98
CA PRO A 190 0.88 -4.12 33.71
C PRO A 190 2.21 -3.87 33.00
N ILE A 191 2.19 -3.65 31.67
CA ILE A 191 3.39 -3.31 30.90
C ILE A 191 3.74 -1.84 31.14
N ILE A 192 2.74 -0.96 31.15
CA ILE A 192 2.92 0.47 31.44
C ILE A 192 3.45 0.69 32.85
N ASP A 193 2.95 -0.04 33.85
CA ASP A 193 3.48 0.04 35.23
C ASP A 193 4.97 -0.27 35.28
N LYS A 194 5.41 -1.34 34.62
CA LYS A 194 6.84 -1.68 34.53
C LYS A 194 7.64 -0.62 33.80
N MET A 195 7.11 -0.08 32.71
CA MET A 195 7.78 0.99 31.95
C MET A 195 7.91 2.28 32.76
N HIS A 196 6.92 2.60 33.60
CA HIS A 196 7.00 3.71 34.54
C HIS A 196 8.08 3.47 35.60
N ASP A 197 8.13 2.28 36.20
CA ASP A 197 9.16 1.92 37.16
C ASP A 197 10.58 2.00 36.55
N GLU A 198 10.77 1.48 35.34
CA GLU A 198 12.03 1.57 34.58
C GLU A 198 12.40 3.03 34.26
N GLN A 199 11.42 3.90 34.02
CA GLN A 199 11.67 5.33 33.82
C GLN A 199 12.15 6.01 35.11
N GLU A 200 11.48 5.77 36.24
CA GLU A 200 11.80 6.41 37.53
C GLU A 200 13.10 5.86 38.15
N GLN A 201 13.34 4.55 38.03
CA GLN A 201 14.46 3.86 38.70
C GLN A 201 15.73 3.85 37.83
N ASP A 202 15.58 3.55 36.54
CA ASP A 202 16.73 3.35 35.63
C ASP A 202 16.95 4.56 34.69
N GLY A 203 16.06 5.57 34.73
CA GLY A 203 16.17 6.77 33.89
C GLY A 203 15.86 6.50 32.41
N VAL A 204 15.07 5.47 32.10
CA VAL A 204 14.72 5.13 30.71
C VAL A 204 13.89 6.25 30.09
N ILE A 205 14.40 6.86 29.01
CA ILE A 205 13.64 7.82 28.21
C ILE A 205 12.88 7.07 27.11
N TRP A 206 11.56 6.92 27.31
CA TRP A 206 10.67 6.29 26.35
C TRP A 206 10.40 7.18 25.13
N THR A 207 10.44 6.56 23.96
CA THR A 207 10.02 7.13 22.68
C THR A 207 8.98 6.20 22.05
N PRO A 208 8.14 6.66 21.10
CA PRO A 208 7.15 5.79 20.46
C PRO A 208 7.76 4.48 19.94
N SER A 209 8.90 4.54 19.25
CA SER A 209 9.58 3.34 18.74
C SER A 209 10.06 2.40 19.85
N LYS A 210 10.64 2.92 20.95
CA LYS A 210 11.05 2.09 22.10
C LYS A 210 9.85 1.42 22.77
N MET A 211 8.74 2.13 22.91
CA MET A 211 7.50 1.59 23.47
C MET A 211 6.94 0.48 22.58
N ILE A 212 6.83 0.71 21.27
CA ILE A 212 6.35 -0.28 20.30
C ILE A 212 7.25 -1.52 20.29
N HIS A 213 8.57 -1.33 20.33
CA HIS A 213 9.53 -2.43 20.43
C HIS A 213 9.36 -3.24 21.73
N ARG A 214 9.09 -2.57 22.86
CA ARG A 214 8.72 -3.23 24.13
C ARG A 214 7.42 -4.02 23.99
N PHE A 215 6.38 -3.44 23.41
CA PHE A 215 5.10 -4.12 23.22
C PHE A 215 5.19 -5.33 22.28
N GLY A 216 5.97 -5.23 21.21
CA GLY A 216 6.29 -6.35 20.32
C GLY A 216 6.99 -7.51 21.05
N LYS A 217 7.86 -7.20 22.01
CA LYS A 217 8.46 -8.21 22.89
C LYS A 217 7.43 -8.86 23.81
N GLU A 218 6.58 -8.06 24.46
CA GLU A 218 5.62 -8.52 25.48
C GLU A 218 4.45 -9.32 24.89
N ILE A 219 4.00 -8.99 23.66
CA ILE A 219 2.89 -9.74 23.04
C ILE A 219 3.30 -11.19 22.71
N ASN A 220 4.58 -11.39 22.38
CA ASN A 220 5.21 -12.70 22.16
C ASN A 220 4.37 -13.66 21.29
N ASP A 221 3.79 -13.15 20.21
CA ASP A 221 2.88 -13.86 19.32
C ASP A 221 3.33 -13.73 17.86
N PRO A 222 3.65 -14.83 17.14
CA PRO A 222 4.09 -14.77 15.74
C PRO A 222 3.03 -14.24 14.77
N ARG A 223 1.78 -14.07 15.21
CA ARG A 223 0.73 -13.43 14.42
C ARG A 223 0.86 -11.89 14.38
N SER A 224 1.62 -11.29 15.29
CA SER A 224 1.81 -9.83 15.39
C SER A 224 2.88 -9.32 14.42
N VAL A 225 2.58 -8.19 13.75
CA VAL A 225 3.56 -7.42 12.98
C VAL A 225 4.71 -6.98 13.89
N TYR A 226 4.38 -6.38 15.03
CA TYR A 226 5.38 -5.75 15.91
C TYR A 226 6.20 -6.74 16.73
N TYR A 227 5.68 -7.97 16.94
CA TYR A 227 6.52 -9.08 17.38
C TYR A 227 7.67 -9.34 16.41
N TRP A 228 7.41 -9.38 15.10
CA TRP A 228 8.45 -9.59 14.10
C TRP A 228 9.36 -8.37 13.94
N CYS A 229 8.82 -7.15 14.04
CA CYS A 229 9.67 -5.96 14.10
C CYS A 229 10.64 -6.01 15.28
N TYR A 230 10.18 -6.43 16.47
CA TYR A 230 11.03 -6.67 17.64
C TYR A 230 12.09 -7.75 17.36
N LYS A 231 11.69 -8.91 16.83
CA LYS A 231 12.62 -10.03 16.57
C LYS A 231 13.70 -9.70 15.54
N ASN A 232 13.34 -8.92 14.54
CA ASN A 232 14.23 -8.57 13.43
C ASN A 232 14.88 -7.18 13.61
N ASN A 233 14.70 -6.54 14.77
CA ASN A 233 15.24 -5.21 15.09
C ASN A 233 14.88 -4.14 14.04
N ILE A 234 13.62 -4.12 13.62
CA ILE A 234 13.05 -3.16 12.67
C ILE A 234 12.35 -2.05 13.47
N PRO A 235 12.76 -0.77 13.34
CA PRO A 235 12.13 0.36 14.01
C PRO A 235 10.78 0.77 13.41
#